data_AF-A0A380HMS4-F1
#
_entry.id   AF-A0A380HMS4-F1
#
_cell.length_a   1.000
_cell.length_b   1.000
_cell.length_c   1.000
_cell.angle_alpha   90.00
_cell.angle_beta   90.00
_cell.angle_gamma   90.00
#
_symmetry.space_group_name_H-M   'P 1'
#
loop_
_entity.id
_entity.type
_entity.pdbx_description
1 polymer ?
#
loop_
_entity_poly.entity_id
_entity_poly.type
_entity_poly.pdbx_seq_one_letter_code
_entity_poly.pdbx_strand_id
1 'polypeptide(L)' 'MLVNILFVIAVQDIEKRAKELDEMGADYIAVHTAYNLQAQGQSPLENLRNVKSVIKNSKVAVAGGIKLDTIENIVS' A
#
# COMPACT_ATOMS: atom_id res chain seq x y z
N MET A 1 1.40 -22.79 7.54
CA MET A 1 0.96 -22.02 6.36
C MET A 1 1.79 -20.74 6.36
N LEU A 2 2.53 -20.47 5.29
CA LEU A 2 3.33 -19.23 5.17
C LEU A 2 2.40 -18.13 4.66
N VAL A 3 2.44 -16.95 5.29
CA VAL A 3 1.76 -15.74 4.79
C VAL A 3 2.79 -14.94 3.99
N ASN A 4 2.46 -14.57 2.76
CA ASN A 4 3.33 -13.76 1.90
C ASN A 4 2.87 -12.28 1.93
N ILE A 5 3.84 -11.36 2.05
CA ILE A 5 3.57 -9.92 2.08
C ILE A 5 4.49 -9.27 1.05
N LEU A 6 3.91 -8.60 0.06
CA LEU A 6 4.66 -7.98 -1.03
C LEU A 6 4.59 -6.46 -0.93
N PHE A 7 5.75 -5.82 -1.00
CA PHE A 7 5.88 -4.37 -0.88
C PHE A 7 5.88 -3.67 -2.23
N VAL A 8 5.13 -2.58 -2.29
CA VAL A 8 4.99 -1.72 -3.46
C VAL A 8 5.76 -0.42 -3.17
N ILE A 9 7.04 -0.40 -3.56
CA ILE A 9 8.00 0.68 -3.27
C ILE A 9 8.56 1.22 -4.58
N ALA A 10 8.61 2.55 -4.72
CA ALA A 10 9.24 3.25 -5.85
C ALA A 10 8.77 2.75 -7.25
N VAL A 11 7.50 2.43 -7.37
CA VAL A 11 6.87 2.03 -8.64
C VAL A 11 6.21 3.23 -9.31
N GLN A 12 6.29 3.27 -10.64
CA GLN A 12 5.70 4.33 -11.45
C GLN A 12 4.17 4.25 -11.49
N ASP A 13 3.62 3.03 -11.61
CA ASP A 13 2.18 2.78 -11.65
C ASP A 13 1.83 1.78 -10.54
N ILE A 14 1.35 2.33 -9.44
CA ILE A 14 1.05 1.57 -8.22
C ILE A 14 -0.19 0.68 -8.41
N GLU A 15 -1.17 1.14 -9.18
CA GLU A 15 -2.42 0.41 -9.41
C GLU A 15 -2.19 -0.81 -10.30
N LYS A 16 -1.45 -0.63 -11.41
CA LYS A 16 -1.05 -1.73 -12.27
C LYS A 16 -0.25 -2.75 -11.48
N ARG A 17 0.74 -2.31 -10.70
CA ARG A 17 1.58 -3.24 -9.92
C ARG A 17 0.75 -4.00 -8.89
N ALA A 18 -0.18 -3.33 -8.22
CA ALA A 18 -1.07 -3.97 -7.27
C ALA A 18 -1.93 -5.06 -7.91
N LYS A 19 -2.51 -4.82 -9.09
CA LYS A 19 -3.28 -5.82 -9.84
C LYS A 19 -2.45 -7.06 -10.17
N GLU A 20 -1.23 -6.87 -10.67
CA GLU A 20 -0.33 -7.99 -10.98
C GLU A 20 -0.03 -8.84 -9.74
N LEU A 21 0.27 -8.21 -8.60
CA LEU A 21 0.56 -8.92 -7.35
C LEU A 21 -0.67 -9.65 -6.80
N ASP A 22 -1.86 -9.06 -6.97
CA ASP A 22 -3.13 -9.65 -6.58
C ASP A 22 -3.46 -10.91 -7.40
N GLU A 23 -3.20 -10.87 -8.71
CA GLU A 23 -3.35 -12.01 -9.63
C GLU A 23 -2.31 -13.11 -9.36
N MET A 24 -1.14 -12.75 -8.83
CA MET A 24 -0.09 -13.70 -8.42
C MET A 24 -0.38 -14.42 -7.10
N GLY A 25 -1.47 -14.08 -6.40
CA GLY A 25 -1.87 -14.72 -5.15
C GLY A 25 -1.11 -14.22 -3.93
N ALA A 26 -0.86 -12.91 -3.86
CA ALA A 26 -0.38 -12.30 -2.63
C ALA A 26 -1.44 -12.38 -1.51
N ASP A 27 -1.05 -12.68 -0.27
CA ASP A 27 -1.94 -12.59 0.89
C ASP A 27 -2.12 -11.12 1.31
N TYR A 28 -1.02 -10.35 1.26
CA TYR A 28 -1.02 -8.91 1.52
C TYR A 28 -0.19 -8.13 0.51
N ILE A 29 -0.70 -6.95 0.14
CA ILE A 29 0.00 -5.93 -0.63
C ILE A 29 0.22 -4.72 0.27
N ALA A 30 1.49 -4.44 0.57
CA ALA A 30 1.90 -3.35 1.45
C ALA A 30 2.33 -2.12 0.64
N VAL A 31 1.70 -0.97 0.89
CA VAL A 31 2.17 0.32 0.37
C VAL A 31 3.22 0.92 1.29
N HIS A 32 4.28 1.47 0.71
CA HIS A 32 5.31 2.16 1.47
C HIS A 32 5.79 3.42 0.74
N THR A 33 5.59 4.57 1.38
CA THR A 33 6.05 5.87 0.87
C THR A 33 7.23 6.35 1.70
N ALA A 34 8.38 6.54 1.05
CA ALA A 34 9.59 7.01 1.71
C ALA A 34 9.41 8.40 2.33
N TYR A 35 10.04 8.66 3.48
CA TYR A 35 9.84 9.89 4.26
C TYR A 35 10.16 11.17 3.47
N ASN A 36 11.19 11.14 2.64
CA ASN A 36 11.56 12.25 1.76
C ASN A 36 10.50 12.56 0.70
N LEU A 37 9.77 11.54 0.22
CA LEU A 37 8.67 11.72 -0.74
C LEU A 37 7.42 12.28 -0.06
N GLN A 38 7.22 11.97 1.22
CA GLN A 38 6.13 12.57 2.01
C GLN A 38 6.32 14.08 2.19
N ALA A 39 7.57 14.52 2.40
CA ALA A 39 7.91 15.95 2.43
C ALA A 39 7.65 16.65 1.08
N GLN A 40 7.58 15.90 -0.02
CA GLN A 40 7.23 16.39 -1.35
C GLN A 40 5.72 16.26 -1.66
N GLY A 41 4.91 15.91 -0.66
CA GLY A 41 3.45 15.82 -0.78
C GLY A 41 2.90 14.44 -1.13
N GLN A 42 3.73 13.40 -1.31
CA GLN A 42 3.21 12.06 -1.56
C GLN A 42 2.59 11.47 -0.28
N SER A 43 1.36 10.96 -0.39
CA SER A 43 0.62 10.43 0.75
C SER A 43 0.60 8.89 0.74
N PRO A 44 1.09 8.22 1.80
CA PRO A 44 0.93 6.76 1.94
C PRO A 44 -0.55 6.35 2.04
N LEU A 45 -1.43 7.21 2.55
CA LEU A 45 -2.88 6.94 2.63
C LEU A 45 -3.56 7.00 1.27
N GLU A 46 -3.13 7.91 0.39
CA GLU A 46 -3.65 7.98 -0.98
C GLU A 46 -3.25 6.73 -1.77
N ASN A 47 -1.97 6.36 -1.70
CA ASN A 47 -1.47 5.11 -2.28
C ASN A 47 -2.22 3.89 -1.73
N LEU A 48 -2.48 3.84 -0.42
CA LEU A 48 -3.27 2.77 0.20
C LEU A 48 -4.68 2.66 -0.40
N ARG A 49 -5.36 3.80 -0.60
CA ARG A 49 -6.69 3.86 -1.21
C ARG A 49 -6.69 3.41 -2.66
N ASN A 50 -5.71 3.85 -3.45
CA ASN A 50 -5.57 3.47 -4.86
C ASN A 50 -5.28 1.98 -5.02
N VAL A 51 -4.46 1.39 -4.14
CA VAL A 51 -4.25 -0.06 -4.12
C VAL A 51 -5.52 -0.80 -3.72
N LYS A 52 -6.21 -0.35 -2.65
CA LYS A 52 -7.45 -0.97 -2.18
C LYS A 52 -8.57 -0.94 -3.22
N SER A 53 -8.60 0.06 -4.10
CA SER A 53 -9.64 0.19 -5.13
C SER A 53 -9.48 -0.78 -6.32
N VAL A 54 -8.29 -1.36 -6.50
CA VAL A 54 -7.99 -2.20 -7.68
C VAL A 54 -7.77 -3.67 -7.40
N ILE A 55 -7.40 -4.04 -6.17
CA ILE A 55 -7.17 -5.44 -5.78
C ILE A 55 -8.49 -6.12 -5.37
N LYS A 56 -8.56 -7.44 -5.53
CA LYS A 56 -9.75 -8.25 -5.28
C LYS A 56 -9.54 -9.33 -4.22
N ASN A 57 -8.35 -9.93 -4.17
CA ASN A 57 -8.09 -11.12 -3.35
C ASN A 57 -7.22 -10.81 -2.12
N SER A 58 -6.21 -9.97 -2.32
CA SER A 58 -5.20 -9.64 -1.33
C SER A 58 -5.75 -8.63 -0.31
N LYS A 59 -5.18 -8.65 0.89
CA LYS A 59 -5.40 -7.59 1.88
C LYS A 59 -4.44 -6.43 1.66
N VAL A 60 -4.80 -5.22 2.08
CA VAL A 60 -3.89 -4.07 2.06
C VAL A 60 -3.19 -3.88 3.39
N ALA A 61 -1.94 -3.43 3.33
CA ALA A 61 -1.18 -2.93 4.47
C ALA A 61 -0.50 -1.61 4.11
N VAL A 62 -0.17 -0.79 5.12
CA VAL A 62 0.59 0.44 4.94
C VAL A 62 1.77 0.45 5.90
N ALA A 63 2.94 0.85 5.40
CA ALA A 63 4.17 0.97 6.18
C ALA A 63 4.84 2.32 5.91
N GLY A 64 5.28 2.99 6.98
CA GLY A 64 5.98 4.28 6.90
C GLY A 64 5.04 5.49 6.82
N GLY A 65 5.37 6.55 7.55
CA GLY A 65 4.57 7.79 7.59
C GLY A 65 3.29 7.73 8.42
N ILE A 66 3.06 6.65 9.16
CA ILE A 66 1.91 6.54 10.08
C ILE A 66 2.21 7.36 11.34
N LYS A 67 1.26 8.22 11.71
CA LYS A 67 1.32 9.12 12.86
C LYS A 67 0.04 8.96 13.68
N LEU A 68 0.05 9.47 14.91
CA LEU A 68 -1.12 9.40 15.80
C LEU A 68 -2.35 10.11 15.22
N ASP A 69 -2.15 11.17 14.45
CA ASP A 69 -3.22 11.93 13.79
C ASP A 69 -3.71 11.28 12.47
N THR A 70 -2.96 10.35 11.89
CA THR A 70 -3.32 9.65 10.64
C THR A 70 -3.82 8.24 10.86
N ILE A 71 -3.63 7.66 12.05
CA ILE A 71 -3.94 6.26 12.33
C ILE A 71 -5.45 5.95 12.18
N GLU A 72 -6.33 6.87 12.58
CA GLU A 72 -7.78 6.67 12.47
C GLU A 72 -8.25 6.48 11.02
N ASN A 73 -7.56 7.12 10.06
CA ASN A 73 -7.85 7.00 8.63
C ASN A 73 -7.38 5.66 8.03
N ILE A 74 -6.64 4.84 8.77
CA ILE A 74 -6.10 3.55 8.31
C ILE A 74 -6.98 2.38 8.77
N VAL A 75 -7.52 2.45 9.98
CA VAL A 75 -8.27 1.34 10.61
C VAL A 75 -9.77 1.32 10.27
N SER A 76 -10.26 2.23 9.42
CA SER A 76 -11.67 2.36 9.03
C SER A 76 -12.08 1.47 7.85
#